data_AF-A0A966S106-F1
#
_entry.id   AF-A0A966S106-F1
#
_cell.length_a   1.000
_cell.length_b   1.000
_cell.length_c   1.000
_cell.angle_alpha   90.00
_cell.angle_beta   90.00
_cell.angle_gamma   90.00
#
_symmetry.space_group_name_H-M   'P 1'
#
loop_
_entity.id
_entity.type
_entity.pdbx_description
1 polymer ?
#
loop_
_entity_poly.entity_id
_entity_poly.type
_entity_poly.pdbx_seq_one_letter_code
_entity_poly.pdbx_strand_id
1 'polypeptide(L)'
;MKKTTILFLQLLYLFSVFSNEPYRQVLNKDPAGYSIELDDGSVWKVIYRSTASAKNFFQQGDYVIIYPVIYPLFSGSKYYFYNERNGRSVNVDLSLGSISSRGGNLQILQIDYYQGKILLVDGHGKQAGWKVDPEDILLLRTWKVGQNVIIGSNKRYAGLIGSAYEFILINSERDHFIRVNMI
;
A
#
# COMPACT_ATOMS: atom_id res chain seq x y z
N MET A 1 2.04 -41.14 21.18
CA MET A 1 1.13 -39.99 21.01
C MET A 1 1.82 -38.64 21.33
N LYS A 2 2.74 -38.15 20.48
CA LYS A 2 3.43 -36.85 20.68
C LYS A 2 3.67 -36.03 19.38
N LYS A 3 3.16 -36.48 18.22
CA LYS A 3 3.44 -35.86 16.91
C LYS A 3 2.40 -34.84 16.44
N THR A 4 1.22 -34.79 17.06
CA THR A 4 0.11 -33.94 16.59
C THR A 4 0.24 -32.47 17.02
N THR A 5 0.96 -32.19 18.11
CA THR A 5 1.09 -30.83 18.68
C THR A 5 2.04 -29.92 17.88
N ILE A 6 3.01 -30.50 17.16
CA ILE A 6 4.03 -29.72 16.43
C ILE A 6 3.45 -29.11 15.14
N LEU A 7 2.51 -29.79 14.47
CA LEU A 7 1.87 -29.27 13.25
C LEU A 7 0.97 -28.06 13.52
N PHE A 8 0.33 -28.00 14.69
CA PHE A 8 -0.57 -26.91 15.06
C PHE A 8 0.19 -25.59 15.33
N LEU A 9 1.41 -25.67 15.88
CA LEU A 9 2.28 -24.52 16.15
C LEU A 9 2.90 -23.93 14.88
N GLN A 10 3.21 -24.74 13.86
CA GLN A 10 3.69 -24.24 12.56
C GLN A 10 2.57 -23.57 11.74
N LEU A 11 1.33 -24.05 11.86
CA LEU A 11 0.17 -23.43 11.20
C LEU A 11 -0.14 -22.04 11.79
N LEU A 12 -0.03 -21.87 13.12
CA LEU A 12 -0.21 -20.58 13.81
C LEU A 12 0.86 -19.54 13.44
N TYR A 13 2.09 -19.97 13.15
CA TYR A 13 3.16 -19.07 12.72
C TYR A 13 2.97 -18.52 11.29
N LEU A 14 2.27 -19.26 10.42
CA LEU A 14 1.93 -18.76 9.09
C LEU A 14 0.84 -17.70 9.18
N PHE A 15 -0.17 -17.85 10.04
CA PHE A 15 -1.23 -16.85 10.19
C PHE A 15 -0.78 -15.53 10.84
N SER A 16 0.24 -15.52 11.71
CA SER A 16 0.74 -14.28 12.33
C SER A 16 1.54 -13.40 11.36
N VAL A 17 2.06 -13.96 10.26
CA VAL A 17 2.83 -13.21 9.26
C VAL A 17 1.92 -12.40 8.32
N PHE A 18 0.65 -12.81 8.15
CA PHE A 18 -0.29 -12.18 7.21
C PHE A 18 -1.28 -11.19 7.85
N SER A 19 -1.17 -10.95 9.16
CA SER A 19 -1.96 -9.93 9.88
C SER A 19 -1.41 -8.50 9.72
N ASN A 20 -0.16 -8.37 9.27
CA ASN A 20 0.56 -7.10 9.35
C ASN A 20 0.04 -6.07 8.33
N GLU A 21 -0.09 -4.81 8.77
CA GLU A 21 -0.35 -3.68 7.88
C GLU A 21 0.82 -3.52 6.88
N PRO A 22 0.56 -3.02 5.65
CA PRO A 22 1.59 -2.82 4.64
C PRO A 22 2.38 -1.54 4.96
N TYR A 23 3.24 -1.64 5.98
CA TYR A 23 4.07 -0.53 6.42
C TYR A 23 5.06 -0.10 5.33
N ARG A 24 5.27 1.21 5.25
CA ARG A 24 6.36 1.84 4.50
C ARG A 24 7.19 2.67 5.45
N GLN A 25 8.50 2.65 5.28
CA GLN A 25 9.38 3.51 6.06
C GLN A 25 9.55 4.86 5.39
N VAL A 26 9.46 5.95 6.16
CA VAL A 26 9.81 7.30 5.70
C VAL A 26 11.32 7.37 5.54
N LEU A 27 11.80 7.48 4.30
CA LEU A 27 13.21 7.59 3.99
C LEU A 27 13.70 9.03 4.08
N ASN A 28 12.91 9.97 3.59
CA ASN A 28 13.23 11.39 3.60
C ASN A 28 11.96 12.24 3.70
N LYS A 29 12.12 13.49 4.12
CA LYS A 29 11.02 14.45 4.24
C LYS A 29 11.53 15.86 4.00
N ASP A 30 10.78 16.63 3.22
CA ASP A 30 11.02 18.06 3.08
C ASP A 30 10.93 18.76 4.46
N PRO A 31 11.90 19.61 4.85
CA PRO A 31 11.89 20.29 6.16
C PRO A 31 10.67 21.19 6.38
N ALA A 32 10.07 21.74 5.32
CA ALA A 32 8.84 22.52 5.40
C ALA A 32 7.56 21.65 5.39
N GLY A 33 7.69 20.35 5.13
CA GLY A 33 6.60 19.37 5.16
C GLY A 33 5.82 19.26 3.86
N TYR A 34 6.39 19.70 2.72
CA TYR A 34 5.71 19.64 1.42
C TYR A 34 5.76 18.27 0.74
N SER A 35 6.75 17.45 1.07
CA SER A 35 6.91 16.12 0.48
C SER A 35 7.49 15.11 1.47
N ILE A 36 7.16 13.84 1.22
CA ILE A 36 7.64 12.67 1.96
C ILE A 36 8.11 11.64 0.93
N GLU A 37 9.31 11.10 1.11
CA GLU A 37 9.88 9.99 0.33
C GLU A 37 9.82 8.71 1.15
N LEU A 38 9.39 7.61 0.54
CA LEU A 38 9.31 6.29 1.16
C LEU A 38 10.49 5.39 0.76
N ASP A 39 10.66 4.28 1.46
CA ASP A 39 11.70 3.26 1.23
C ASP A 39 11.69 2.60 -0.16
N ASP A 40 10.54 2.57 -0.84
CA ASP A 40 10.41 2.16 -2.24
C ASP A 40 10.82 3.25 -3.25
N GLY A 41 11.25 4.42 -2.76
CA GLY A 41 11.68 5.57 -3.55
C GLY A 41 10.53 6.42 -4.08
N SER A 42 9.27 6.09 -3.77
CA SER A 42 8.14 6.93 -4.15
C SER A 42 8.15 8.25 -3.39
N VAL A 43 7.78 9.34 -4.08
CA VAL A 43 7.69 10.69 -3.52
C VAL A 43 6.24 11.16 -3.53
N TRP A 44 5.80 11.61 -2.38
CA TRP A 44 4.42 12.00 -2.14
C TRP A 44 4.34 13.46 -1.77
N LYS A 45 3.48 14.19 -2.47
CA LYS A 45 3.19 15.59 -2.20
C LYS A 45 2.18 15.66 -1.06
N VAL A 46 2.54 16.37 0.01
CA VAL A 46 1.64 16.66 1.12
C VAL A 46 0.74 17.83 0.72
N ILE A 47 -0.57 17.68 0.89
CA ILE A 47 -1.49 18.79 0.60
C ILE A 47 -1.26 19.94 1.58
N TYR A 48 -1.52 21.17 1.13
CA TYR A 48 -1.21 22.40 1.89
C TYR A 48 -1.74 22.38 3.34
N ARG A 49 -2.96 21.88 3.55
CA ARG A 49 -3.60 21.82 4.89
C ARG A 49 -2.92 20.84 5.85
N SER A 50 -2.11 19.90 5.34
CA SER A 50 -1.41 18.87 6.13
C SER A 50 0.09 19.15 6.30
N THR A 51 0.65 20.19 5.69
CA THR A 51 2.10 20.47 5.72
C THR A 51 2.63 20.72 7.12
N ALA A 52 1.89 21.45 7.97
CA ALA A 52 2.27 21.67 9.36
C ALA A 52 2.32 20.35 10.16
N SER A 53 1.40 19.42 9.89
CA SER A 53 1.40 18.09 10.52
C SER A 53 2.57 17.24 10.01
N ALA A 54 2.81 17.22 8.70
CA ALA A 54 3.97 16.54 8.11
C ALA A 54 5.30 17.10 8.68
N LYS A 55 5.42 18.43 8.78
CA LYS A 55 6.59 19.10 9.33
C LYS A 55 6.90 18.66 10.76
N ASN A 56 5.88 18.64 11.62
CA ASN A 56 6.07 18.49 13.06
C ASN A 56 6.05 17.03 13.54
N PHE A 57 5.37 16.14 12.82
CA PHE A 57 5.08 14.78 13.32
C PHE A 57 5.61 13.64 12.45
N PHE A 58 6.10 13.91 11.23
CA PHE A 58 6.70 12.87 10.40
C PHE A 58 8.21 13.03 10.43
N GLN A 59 8.93 11.95 10.73
CA GLN A 59 10.39 11.92 10.79
C GLN A 59 10.95 10.79 9.94
N GLN A 60 12.21 10.93 9.53
CA GLN A 60 12.94 9.85 8.88
C GLN A 60 12.99 8.63 9.82
N GLY A 61 12.73 7.45 9.26
CA GLY A 61 12.67 6.19 9.98
C GLY A 61 11.27 5.81 10.49
N ASP A 62 10.30 6.73 10.47
CA ASP A 62 8.92 6.43 10.86
C ASP A 62 8.28 5.40 9.95
N TYR A 63 7.45 4.53 10.52
CA TYR A 63 6.57 3.64 9.74
C TYR A 63 5.22 4.30 9.49
N VAL A 64 4.80 4.27 8.24
CA VAL A 64 3.52 4.80 7.80
C VAL A 64 2.70 3.73 7.10
N ILE A 65 1.38 3.87 7.17
CA ILE A 65 0.41 3.07 6.41
C ILE A 65 -0.28 4.01 5.43
N ILE A 66 -0.38 3.59 4.17
CA ILE A 66 -1.08 4.33 3.12
C ILE A 66 -2.53 3.86 3.09
N TYR A 67 -3.47 4.79 3.21
CA TYR A 67 -4.90 4.49 3.09
C TYR A 67 -5.51 5.33 1.96
N PRO A 68 -6.54 4.81 1.26
CA PRO A 68 -7.31 5.61 0.32
C PRO A 68 -8.19 6.62 1.06
N VAL A 69 -8.46 7.77 0.46
CA VAL A 69 -9.50 8.67 0.98
C VAL A 69 -10.84 8.29 0.34
N ILE A 70 -11.86 8.00 1.15
CA ILE A 70 -13.20 7.62 0.64
C ILE A 70 -13.83 8.76 -0.18
N TYR A 71 -13.69 10.01 0.29
CA TYR A 71 -14.30 11.18 -0.33
C TYR A 71 -13.24 12.20 -0.78
N PRO A 72 -12.51 11.91 -1.87
CA PRO A 72 -11.37 12.73 -2.30
C PRO A 72 -11.75 14.17 -2.66
N LEU A 73 -13.01 14.41 -3.08
CA LEU A 73 -13.52 15.73 -3.41
C LEU A 73 -13.51 16.71 -2.22
N PHE A 74 -13.67 16.22 -0.99
CA PHE A 74 -13.67 17.07 0.21
C PHE A 74 -12.28 17.20 0.84
N SER A 75 -11.43 16.18 0.73
CA SER A 75 -10.06 16.21 1.25
C SER A 75 -9.10 17.00 0.35
N GLY A 76 -9.35 16.97 -0.96
CA GLY A 76 -8.41 17.44 -1.98
C GLY A 76 -7.22 16.49 -2.19
N SER A 77 -7.31 15.23 -1.76
CA SER A 77 -6.29 14.20 -1.99
C SER A 77 -6.91 12.82 -2.21
N LYS A 78 -6.19 11.94 -2.91
CA LYS A 78 -6.60 10.54 -3.11
C LYS A 78 -6.21 9.62 -1.97
N TYR A 79 -5.14 9.98 -1.25
CA TYR A 79 -4.56 9.14 -0.22
C TYR A 79 -4.26 9.95 1.05
N TYR A 80 -4.03 9.22 2.14
CA TYR A 80 -3.40 9.77 3.32
C TYR A 80 -2.42 8.78 3.93
N PHE A 81 -1.38 9.30 4.55
CA PHE A 81 -0.46 8.52 5.38
C PHE A 81 -0.93 8.57 6.82
N TYR A 82 -0.92 7.44 7.48
CA TYR A 82 -1.08 7.31 8.93
C TYR A 82 0.26 6.90 9.53
N ASN A 83 0.81 7.73 10.42
CA ASN A 83 2.05 7.47 11.11
C ASN A 83 1.78 6.59 12.34
N GLU A 84 2.34 5.38 12.36
CA GLU A 84 2.07 4.39 13.40
C GLU A 84 2.59 4.85 14.77
N ARG A 85 3.74 5.52 14.80
CA ARG A 85 4.41 5.95 16.03
C ARG A 85 3.57 6.94 16.86
N ASN A 86 2.86 7.85 16.20
CA ASN A 86 2.17 8.96 16.87
C ASN A 86 0.69 9.12 16.51
N GLY A 87 0.16 8.25 15.65
CA GLY A 87 -1.23 8.24 15.23
C GLY A 87 -1.65 9.45 14.39
N ARG A 88 -0.72 10.28 13.91
CA ARG A 88 -1.03 11.45 13.08
C ARG A 88 -1.20 11.04 11.62
N SER A 89 -2.10 11.73 10.94
CA SER A 89 -2.31 11.57 9.50
C SER A 89 -1.97 12.82 8.71
N VAL A 90 -1.54 12.61 7.47
CA VAL A 90 -1.36 13.67 6.47
C VAL A 90 -1.95 13.23 5.14
N ASN A 91 -2.73 14.10 4.53
CA ASN A 91 -3.29 13.86 3.21
C ASN A 91 -2.18 14.09 2.16
N VAL A 92 -2.07 13.16 1.21
CA VAL A 92 -0.99 13.13 0.23
C VAL A 92 -1.49 12.71 -1.15
N ASP A 93 -0.79 13.15 -2.19
CA ASP A 93 -0.95 12.67 -3.55
C ASP A 93 0.39 12.15 -4.08
N LEU A 94 0.35 11.11 -4.90
CA LEU A 94 1.55 10.53 -5.49
C LEU A 94 2.15 11.54 -6.49
N SER A 95 3.39 11.97 -6.23
CA SER A 95 4.12 12.87 -7.13
C SER A 95 5.09 12.11 -8.03
N LEU A 96 5.77 11.11 -7.49
CA LEU A 96 6.69 10.24 -8.21
C LEU A 96 6.49 8.79 -7.73
N GLY A 97 6.33 7.88 -8.68
CA GLY A 97 6.21 6.43 -8.42
C GLY A 97 7.46 5.82 -7.78
N SER A 98 7.37 4.54 -7.41
CA SER A 98 8.50 3.79 -6.86
C SER A 98 9.63 3.60 -7.89
N ILE A 99 10.86 3.49 -7.40
CA ILE A 99 12.07 3.36 -8.21
C ILE A 99 12.42 1.88 -8.33
N SER A 100 12.59 1.37 -9.55
CA SER A 100 12.77 -0.06 -9.82
C SER A 100 13.95 -0.73 -9.12
N SER A 101 14.99 0.03 -8.77
CA SER A 101 16.20 -0.46 -8.09
C SER A 101 16.08 -0.53 -6.57
N ARG A 102 14.99 -0.04 -5.96
CA ARG A 102 14.76 -0.08 -4.51
C ARG A 102 14.15 -1.43 -4.11
N GLY A 103 14.60 -1.98 -2.98
CA GLY A 103 14.09 -3.27 -2.47
C GLY A 103 12.59 -3.27 -2.15
N GLY A 104 12.02 -2.11 -1.78
CA GLY A 104 10.59 -1.95 -1.53
C GLY A 104 9.71 -1.83 -2.80
N ASN A 105 10.33 -1.77 -3.98
CA ASN A 105 9.61 -1.69 -5.25
C ASN A 105 8.88 -2.99 -5.56
N LEU A 106 7.64 -2.89 -6.03
CA LEU A 106 6.86 -4.01 -6.50
C LEU A 106 6.45 -3.76 -7.94
N GLN A 107 6.59 -4.79 -8.77
CA GLN A 107 6.26 -4.72 -10.19
C GLN A 107 5.23 -5.80 -10.53
N ILE A 108 4.34 -5.49 -11.46
CA ILE A 108 3.40 -6.47 -12.00
C ILE A 108 4.16 -7.45 -12.89
N LEU A 109 4.25 -8.70 -12.47
CA LEU A 109 4.83 -9.79 -13.26
C LEU A 109 3.81 -10.41 -14.21
N GLN A 110 2.58 -10.61 -13.75
CA GLN A 110 1.50 -11.21 -14.55
C GLN A 110 0.14 -10.68 -14.10
N ILE A 111 -0.80 -10.58 -15.05
CA ILE A 111 -2.21 -10.28 -14.78
C ILE A 111 -3.07 -11.36 -15.46
N ASP A 112 -3.97 -11.98 -14.70
CA ASP A 112 -5.11 -12.71 -15.23
C ASP A 112 -6.35 -11.81 -15.13
N TYR A 113 -6.69 -11.16 -16.25
CA TYR A 113 -7.82 -10.23 -16.31
C TYR A 113 -9.19 -10.93 -16.20
N TYR A 114 -9.26 -12.22 -16.50
CA TYR A 114 -10.51 -12.98 -16.44
C TYR A 114 -10.81 -13.39 -15.00
N GLN A 115 -9.81 -13.90 -14.30
CA GLN A 115 -9.94 -14.28 -12.90
C GLN A 115 -9.72 -13.12 -11.93
N GLY A 116 -9.30 -11.94 -12.40
CA GLY A 116 -8.94 -10.81 -11.53
C GLY A 116 -7.81 -11.17 -10.58
N LYS A 117 -6.74 -11.78 -11.09
CA LYS A 117 -5.55 -12.13 -10.30
C LYS A 117 -4.34 -11.35 -10.79
N ILE A 118 -3.47 -10.97 -9.87
CA ILE A 118 -2.22 -10.28 -10.16
C ILE A 118 -1.09 -11.02 -9.45
N LEU A 119 0.01 -11.24 -10.16
CA LEU A 119 1.26 -11.71 -9.58
C LEU A 119 2.22 -10.52 -9.53
N LEU A 120 2.64 -10.15 -8.33
CA LEU A 120 3.65 -9.12 -8.11
C LEU A 120 5.01 -9.75 -7.86
N VAL A 121 6.08 -9.04 -8.21
CA VAL A 121 7.46 -9.38 -7.89
C VAL A 121 8.13 -8.20 -7.22
N ASP A 122 8.88 -8.43 -6.15
CA ASP A 122 9.66 -7.39 -5.48
C ASP A 122 11.06 -7.18 -6.11
N GLY A 123 11.79 -6.17 -5.65
CA GLY A 123 13.16 -5.89 -6.10
C GLY A 123 14.17 -7.02 -5.82
N HIS A 124 13.80 -8.03 -5.02
CA HIS A 124 14.60 -9.21 -4.70
C HIS A 124 14.13 -10.47 -5.46
N GLY A 125 13.13 -10.34 -6.35
CA GLY A 125 12.60 -11.45 -7.15
C GLY A 125 11.57 -12.31 -6.41
N LYS A 126 11.15 -11.97 -5.19
CA LYS A 126 10.11 -12.69 -4.45
C LYS A 126 8.75 -12.34 -5.04
N GLN A 127 7.92 -13.36 -5.22
CA GLN A 127 6.61 -13.22 -5.84
C GLN A 127 5.47 -13.35 -4.82
N ALA A 128 4.39 -12.62 -5.05
CA ALA A 128 3.17 -12.70 -4.25
C ALA A 128 1.92 -12.57 -5.14
N GLY A 129 0.96 -13.47 -4.94
CA GLY A 129 -0.31 -13.48 -5.65
C GLY A 129 -1.38 -12.64 -4.95
N TRP A 130 -2.22 -11.98 -5.75
CA TRP A 130 -3.29 -11.12 -5.27
C TRP A 130 -4.57 -11.39 -6.05
N LYS A 131 -5.70 -11.39 -5.35
CA LYS A 131 -7.05 -11.42 -5.90
C LYS A 131 -7.64 -10.01 -5.84
N VAL A 132 -8.13 -9.54 -6.97
CA VAL A 132 -8.73 -8.21 -7.13
C VAL A 132 -10.22 -8.25 -6.81
N ASP A 133 -10.71 -7.18 -6.20
CA ASP A 133 -12.14 -6.93 -6.01
C ASP A 133 -12.87 -6.94 -7.36
N PRO A 134 -13.93 -7.75 -7.53
CA PRO A 134 -14.72 -7.78 -8.76
C PRO A 134 -15.18 -6.40 -9.25
N GLU A 135 -15.45 -5.48 -8.32
CA GLU A 135 -15.84 -4.10 -8.66
C GLU A 135 -14.73 -3.31 -9.36
N ASP A 136 -13.47 -3.67 -9.13
CA ASP A 136 -12.30 -2.98 -9.66
C ASP A 136 -11.72 -3.66 -10.92
N ILE A 137 -12.35 -4.72 -11.44
CA ILE A 137 -11.88 -5.46 -12.63
C ILE A 137 -11.78 -4.57 -13.86
N LEU A 138 -12.74 -3.65 -14.07
CA LEU A 138 -12.68 -2.73 -15.21
C LEU A 138 -11.46 -1.82 -15.14
N LEU A 139 -11.09 -1.39 -13.93
CA LEU A 139 -9.91 -0.58 -13.70
C LEU A 139 -8.63 -1.39 -13.91
N LEU A 140 -8.59 -2.65 -13.45
CA LEU A 140 -7.48 -3.58 -13.67
C LEU A 140 -7.13 -3.74 -15.15
N ARG A 141 -8.12 -3.75 -16.05
CA ARG A 141 -7.90 -3.88 -17.51
C ARG A 141 -7.08 -2.74 -18.12
N THR A 142 -6.89 -1.64 -17.40
CA THR A 142 -6.06 -0.50 -17.83
C THR A 142 -4.59 -0.63 -17.42
N TRP A 143 -4.30 -1.56 -16.50
CA TRP A 143 -2.96 -1.86 -16.00
C TRP A 143 -2.21 -2.75 -16.99
N LYS A 144 -0.88 -2.75 -16.90
CA LYS A 144 0.00 -3.52 -17.78
C LYS A 144 1.07 -4.22 -16.96
N VAL A 145 1.52 -5.38 -17.45
CA VAL A 145 2.72 -6.06 -16.95
C VAL A 145 3.91 -5.10 -17.04
N GLY A 146 4.77 -5.14 -16.03
CA GLY A 146 5.94 -4.26 -15.91
C GLY A 146 5.68 -2.93 -15.22
N GLN A 147 4.42 -2.58 -14.91
CA GLN A 147 4.12 -1.37 -14.14
C GLN A 147 4.43 -1.55 -12.65
N ASN A 148 4.81 -0.45 -12.00
CA ASN A 148 5.12 -0.43 -10.59
C ASN A 148 3.87 -0.22 -9.75
N VAL A 149 3.82 -0.89 -8.60
CA VAL A 149 2.70 -0.80 -7.67
C VAL A 149 3.17 -0.51 -6.26
N ILE A 150 2.36 0.24 -5.52
CA ILE A 150 2.56 0.51 -4.10
C ILE A 150 1.42 -0.14 -3.33
N ILE A 151 1.73 -0.88 -2.27
CA ILE A 151 0.69 -1.50 -1.42
C ILE A 151 0.25 -0.49 -0.37
N GLY A 152 -1.06 -0.36 -0.20
CA GLY A 152 -1.69 0.33 0.92
C GLY A 152 -2.71 -0.56 1.62
N SER A 153 -3.29 -0.06 2.70
CA SER A 153 -4.30 -0.72 3.49
C SER A 153 -5.69 -0.20 3.15
N ASN A 154 -6.66 -1.11 3.15
CA ASN A 154 -8.09 -0.81 3.10
C ASN A 154 -8.79 -1.21 4.41
N LYS A 155 -8.07 -1.73 5.41
CA LYS A 155 -8.63 -2.33 6.63
C LYS A 155 -9.52 -1.38 7.44
N ARG A 156 -9.23 -0.07 7.42
CA ARG A 156 -10.05 0.94 8.11
C ARG A 156 -11.45 1.10 7.51
N TYR A 157 -11.63 0.68 6.27
CA TYR A 157 -12.86 0.84 5.52
C TYR A 157 -13.51 -0.48 5.16
N ALA A 158 -12.77 -1.58 5.28
CA ALA A 158 -13.31 -2.92 5.21
C ALA A 158 -14.49 -3.06 6.19
N GLY A 159 -15.66 -3.41 5.66
CA GLY A 159 -16.91 -3.53 6.42
C GLY A 159 -17.75 -2.25 6.58
N LEU A 160 -17.18 -1.04 6.53
CA LEU A 160 -17.96 0.22 6.60
C LEU A 160 -18.55 0.63 5.24
N ILE A 161 -17.84 0.33 4.15
CA ILE A 161 -18.22 0.67 2.78
C ILE A 161 -18.37 -0.56 1.88
N GLY A 162 -18.57 -1.74 2.46
CA GLY A 162 -18.92 -2.96 1.71
C GLY A 162 -17.76 -3.73 1.06
N SER A 163 -16.53 -3.22 1.07
CA SER A 163 -15.37 -3.97 0.56
C SER A 163 -14.89 -5.01 1.59
N ALA A 164 -14.81 -6.28 1.19
CA ALA A 164 -14.16 -7.35 1.95
C ALA A 164 -12.65 -7.50 1.65
N TYR A 165 -12.13 -6.62 0.79
CA TYR A 165 -10.72 -6.61 0.38
C TYR A 165 -9.92 -5.70 1.30
N GLU A 166 -8.89 -6.24 1.95
CA GLU A 166 -8.17 -5.63 3.07
C GLU A 166 -7.04 -4.70 2.63
N PHE A 167 -6.59 -4.80 1.38
CA PHE A 167 -5.47 -4.03 0.85
C PHE A 167 -5.88 -3.24 -0.38
N ILE A 168 -5.06 -2.27 -0.74
CA ILE A 168 -5.10 -1.61 -2.04
C ILE A 168 -3.76 -1.79 -2.75
N LEU A 169 -3.80 -1.93 -4.07
CA LEU A 169 -2.64 -1.74 -4.93
C LEU A 169 -2.81 -0.42 -5.67
N ILE A 170 -1.81 0.45 -5.58
CA ILE A 170 -1.78 1.75 -6.24
C ILE A 170 -0.86 1.64 -7.46
N ASN A 171 -1.38 1.91 -8.65
CA ASN A 171 -0.56 1.94 -9.87
C ASN A 171 0.22 3.24 -9.96
N SER A 172 1.55 3.13 -9.93
CA SER A 172 2.43 4.30 -9.85
C SER A 172 2.36 5.20 -11.09
N GLU A 173 2.06 4.63 -12.26
CA GLU A 173 2.02 5.34 -13.54
C GLU A 173 0.66 5.95 -13.84
N ARG A 174 -0.39 5.53 -13.13
CA ARG A 174 -1.77 5.95 -13.40
C ARG A 174 -2.45 6.67 -12.24
N ASP A 175 -1.87 6.62 -11.05
CA ASP A 175 -2.37 7.28 -9.84
C ASP A 175 -3.84 6.92 -9.53
N HIS A 176 -4.14 5.63 -9.60
CA HIS A 176 -5.38 5.04 -9.14
C HIS A 176 -5.09 3.70 -8.47
N PHE A 177 -6.02 3.27 -7.60
CA PHE A 177 -5.87 2.03 -6.86
C PHE A 177 -6.99 1.04 -7.19
N ILE A 178 -6.70 -0.24 -6.95
CA ILE A 178 -7.67 -1.33 -6.91
C ILE A 178 -7.59 -1.99 -5.53
N ARG A 179 -8.70 -2.55 -5.07
CA ARG A 179 -8.79 -3.30 -3.82
C ARG A 179 -8.41 -4.75 -4.06
N VAL A 180 -7.63 -5.33 -3.14
CA VAL A 180 -7.11 -6.69 -3.26
C VAL A 180 -7.00 -7.44 -1.94
N ASN A 181 -6.94 -8.76 -2.04
CA ASN A 181 -6.60 -9.70 -0.97
C ASN A 181 -5.45 -10.60 -1.46
N MET A 182 -4.58 -10.99 -0.54
CA MET A 182 -3.52 -11.95 -0.86
C MET A 182 -4.11 -13.35 -1.09
N ILE A 183 -3.53 -14.15 -1.98
CA ILE A 183 -3.93 -15.53 -2.28
C ILE A 183 -2.80 -16.53 -2.13
#